data_AF-A0A8S2FTC7-F1
#
_entry.id   AF-A0A8S2FTC7-F1
#
_cell.length_a   1.000
_cell.length_b   1.000
_cell.length_c   1.000
_cell.angle_alpha   90.00
_cell.angle_beta   90.00
_cell.angle_gamma   90.00
#
_symmetry.space_group_name_H-M   'P 1'
#
loop_
_entity.id
_entity.type
_entity.pdbx_description
1 polymer ?
#
loop_
_entity_poly.entity_id
_entity_poly.type
_entity_poly.pdbx_seq_one_letter_code
_entity_poly.pdbx_strand_id
1 'polypeptide(L)'
;VSLIIHSQGTDETLYNKLTQHHGKNKHYISSAKQGGKQLMFGVKHFAEPVLYDCTNFLEKNRDTFSNDLKLILSNSENRLIKTIFPIESLNFVCFVTLNFDRERVVQQLRYSGMMDTINIRKLGYPIRHNFNEFVHRYAAIASSIEKMHKRSEARGNQSDPRAIAAKICEIVLTGQDYQIGR
;
A
#
# COMPACT_ATOMS: atom_id res chain seq x y z
N VAL A 1 -23.25 1.42 -17.93
CA VAL A 1 -22.54 1.79 -19.18
C VAL A 1 -21.73 0.57 -19.60
N SER A 2 -22.24 -0.25 -20.52
CA SER A 2 -21.52 -1.43 -20.99
C SER A 2 -20.53 -1.00 -22.05
N LEU A 3 -19.23 -1.08 -21.76
CA LEU A 3 -18.18 -0.81 -22.74
C LEU A 3 -18.17 -1.97 -23.74
N ILE A 4 -18.67 -1.75 -24.96
CA ILE A 4 -18.64 -2.77 -26.01
C ILE A 4 -17.24 -2.75 -26.63
N ILE A 5 -16.44 -3.76 -26.30
CA ILE A 5 -15.13 -3.99 -26.93
C ILE A 5 -15.34 -4.54 -28.34
N HIS A 6 -14.65 -3.95 -29.32
CA HIS A 6 -14.77 -4.21 -30.76
C HIS A 6 -14.81 -5.72 -31.10
N SER A 7 -15.80 -6.15 -31.89
CA SER A 7 -16.12 -7.57 -32.16
C SER A 7 -15.06 -8.37 -32.96
N GLN A 8 -13.95 -7.74 -33.34
CA GLN A 8 -12.91 -8.31 -34.23
C GLN A 8 -11.49 -8.17 -33.67
N GLY A 9 -11.34 -7.80 -32.38
CA GLY A 9 -10.01 -7.72 -31.76
C GLY A 9 -9.38 -9.11 -31.59
N THR A 10 -8.10 -9.25 -31.95
CA THR A 10 -7.28 -10.44 -31.65
C THR A 10 -6.19 -10.10 -30.63
N ASP A 11 -5.67 -11.11 -29.93
CA ASP A 11 -4.56 -10.92 -28.98
C ASP A 11 -3.31 -10.28 -29.63
N GLU A 12 -3.11 -10.54 -30.93
CA GLU A 12 -2.07 -9.88 -31.73
C GLU A 12 -2.33 -8.39 -31.92
N THR A 13 -3.56 -8.00 -32.25
CA THR A 13 -3.91 -6.57 -32.35
C THR A 13 -3.82 -5.87 -31.00
N LEU A 14 -4.10 -6.57 -29.89
CA LEU A 14 -3.91 -6.07 -28.54
C LEU A 14 -2.42 -5.80 -28.26
N TYR A 15 -1.55 -6.79 -28.49
CA TYR A 15 -0.10 -6.65 -28.32
C TYR A 15 0.48 -5.49 -29.14
N ASN A 16 0.08 -5.38 -30.41
CA ASN A 16 0.54 -4.33 -31.31
C ASN A 16 0.13 -2.94 -30.81
N LYS A 17 -1.12 -2.77 -30.35
CA LYS A 17 -1.60 -1.52 -29.75
C LYS A 17 -0.86 -1.16 -28.47
N LEU A 18 -0.63 -2.13 -27.59
CA LEU A 18 0.13 -1.93 -26.35
C LEU A 18 1.57 -1.49 -26.66
N THR A 19 2.22 -2.16 -27.60
CA THR A 19 3.60 -1.83 -28.01
C THR A 19 3.67 -0.45 -28.68
N GLN A 20 2.71 -0.12 -29.54
CA GLN A 20 2.65 1.18 -30.21
C GLN A 20 2.50 2.33 -29.20
N HIS A 21 1.61 2.17 -28.21
CA HIS A 21 1.29 3.23 -27.27
C HIS A 21 2.29 3.34 -26.11
N HIS A 22 2.80 2.20 -25.62
CA HIS A 22 3.65 2.14 -24.42
C HIS A 22 5.10 1.76 -24.70
N GLY A 23 5.49 1.48 -25.94
CA GLY A 23 6.86 1.06 -26.30
C GLY A 23 7.97 2.01 -25.87
N LYS A 24 7.67 3.31 -25.74
CA LYS A 24 8.64 4.34 -25.26
C LYS A 24 8.69 4.45 -23.73
N ASN A 25 7.76 3.82 -23.00
CA ASN A 25 7.70 3.91 -21.55
C ASN A 25 8.80 3.06 -20.91
N LYS A 26 9.59 3.66 -20.02
CA LYS A 26 10.66 2.97 -19.25
C LYS A 26 10.17 1.75 -18.45
N HIS A 27 8.88 1.73 -18.11
CA HIS A 27 8.22 0.66 -17.37
C HIS A 27 7.61 -0.43 -18.26
N TYR A 28 7.61 -0.26 -19.59
CA TYR A 28 7.10 -1.25 -20.53
C TYR A 28 8.25 -2.10 -21.08
N ILE A 29 7.97 -3.38 -21.33
CA ILE A 29 8.89 -4.34 -21.93
C ILE A 29 8.17 -4.97 -23.13
N SER A 30 8.70 -4.81 -24.34
CA SER A 30 8.27 -5.60 -25.49
C SER A 30 9.12 -6.85 -25.60
N SER A 31 8.47 -8.02 -25.73
CA SER A 31 9.15 -9.28 -25.97
C SER A 31 8.40 -10.07 -27.05
N ALA A 32 8.69 -9.76 -28.31
CA ALA A 32 8.31 -10.59 -29.44
C ALA A 32 9.46 -11.52 -29.80
N LYS A 33 9.29 -12.84 -29.64
CA LYS A 33 10.26 -13.81 -30.18
C LYS A 33 10.00 -14.04 -31.67
N GLN A 34 11.03 -13.83 -32.47
CA GLN A 34 11.04 -14.17 -33.89
C GLN A 34 10.95 -15.70 -34.07
N GLY A 35 10.03 -16.17 -34.93
CA GLY A 35 9.98 -17.57 -35.38
C GLY A 35 8.99 -18.50 -34.67
N GLY A 36 8.15 -18.04 -33.74
CA GLY A 36 7.14 -18.89 -33.11
C GLY A 36 6.32 -18.19 -32.04
N LYS A 37 5.22 -17.55 -32.47
CA LYS A 37 4.08 -16.97 -31.73
C LYS A 37 4.15 -17.05 -30.18
N GLN A 38 5.02 -16.27 -29.54
CA GLN A 38 4.74 -15.85 -28.17
C GLN A 38 4.76 -14.32 -28.11
N LEU A 39 3.55 -13.78 -28.05
CA LEU A 39 3.29 -12.36 -27.89
C LEU A 39 3.32 -12.05 -26.40
N MET A 40 4.46 -11.58 -25.89
CA MET A 40 4.59 -11.22 -24.48
C MET A 40 4.88 -9.73 -24.33
N PHE A 41 4.16 -9.09 -23.43
CA PHE A 41 4.51 -7.76 -22.94
C PHE A 41 4.87 -7.85 -21.47
N GLY A 42 5.77 -6.99 -21.00
CA GLY A 42 6.10 -6.92 -19.59
C GLY A 42 5.87 -5.54 -19.01
N VAL A 43 5.66 -5.52 -17.71
CA VAL A 43 5.55 -4.30 -16.92
C VAL A 43 6.59 -4.37 -15.81
N LYS A 44 7.47 -3.35 -15.76
CA LYS A 44 8.42 -3.16 -14.66
C LYS A 44 7.69 -2.55 -13.47
N HIS A 45 7.17 -3.43 -12.62
CA HIS A 45 6.61 -3.03 -11.34
C HIS A 45 7.73 -2.60 -10.39
N PHE A 46 7.34 -1.97 -9.28
CA PHE A 46 8.27 -1.65 -8.19
C PHE A 46 8.98 -2.91 -7.66
N ALA A 47 8.26 -4.02 -7.65
CA ALA A 47 8.71 -5.29 -7.16
C ALA A 47 9.72 -5.98 -8.10
N GLU A 48 9.27 -6.25 -9.32
CA GLU A 48 10.05 -6.88 -10.37
C GLU A 48 9.36 -6.73 -11.73
N PRO A 49 10.09 -6.88 -12.83
CA PRO A 49 9.48 -7.02 -14.14
C PRO A 49 8.64 -8.30 -14.22
N VAL A 50 7.37 -8.14 -14.59
CA VAL A 50 6.47 -9.28 -14.83
C VAL A 50 6.20 -9.36 -16.32
N LEU A 51 6.44 -10.51 -16.92
CA LEU A 51 6.09 -10.81 -18.31
C LEU A 51 4.70 -11.43 -18.34
N TYR A 52 3.84 -10.90 -19.21
CA TYR A 52 2.48 -11.35 -19.45
C TYR A 52 2.40 -11.97 -20.84
N ASP A 53 1.85 -13.18 -20.90
CA ASP A 53 1.49 -13.84 -22.15
C ASP A 53 0.15 -13.27 -22.64
N CYS A 54 0.12 -12.73 -23.86
CA CYS A 54 -1.09 -12.23 -24.50
C CYS A 54 -2.04 -13.34 -24.94
N THR A 55 -1.64 -14.62 -24.91
CA THR A 55 -2.47 -15.73 -25.39
C THR A 55 -3.76 -15.84 -24.60
N ASN A 56 -4.90 -15.80 -25.31
CA ASN A 56 -6.26 -15.84 -24.80
C ASN A 56 -6.57 -14.69 -23.81
N PHE A 57 -5.85 -13.57 -23.91
CA PHE A 57 -6.06 -12.43 -23.01
C PHE A 57 -7.43 -11.81 -23.24
N LEU A 58 -7.86 -11.67 -24.50
CA LEU A 58 -9.21 -11.16 -24.81
C LEU A 58 -10.32 -12.13 -24.39
N GLU A 59 -10.10 -13.44 -24.50
CA GLU A 59 -11.05 -14.46 -24.09
C GLU A 59 -11.25 -14.46 -22.57
N LYS A 60 -10.16 -14.42 -21.78
CA LYS A 60 -10.21 -14.36 -20.32
C LYS A 60 -10.90 -13.12 -19.77
N ASN A 61 -10.79 -11.99 -20.48
CA ASN A 61 -11.45 -10.74 -20.11
C ASN A 61 -12.87 -10.62 -20.68
N ARG A 62 -13.35 -11.63 -21.43
CA ARG A 62 -14.75 -11.75 -21.85
C ARG A 62 -15.53 -12.34 -20.67
N ASP A 63 -15.60 -11.59 -19.56
CA ASP A 63 -16.25 -11.95 -18.30
C ASP A 63 -17.75 -12.19 -18.49
N THR A 64 -18.14 -13.34 -19.02
CA THR A 64 -19.54 -13.67 -19.23
C THR A 64 -19.76 -15.17 -19.19
N PHE A 65 -20.39 -15.67 -18.12
CA PHE A 65 -21.06 -16.97 -18.17
C PHE A 65 -22.12 -16.95 -19.28
N SER A 66 -22.24 -18.04 -20.05
CA SER A 66 -23.37 -18.16 -20.98
C SER A 66 -24.68 -18.01 -20.20
N ASN A 67 -25.68 -17.37 -20.81
CA ASN A 67 -26.96 -17.16 -20.15
C ASN A 67 -27.61 -18.50 -19.74
N ASP A 68 -27.36 -19.55 -20.51
CA ASP A 68 -27.81 -20.92 -20.22
C ASP A 68 -27.14 -21.48 -18.96
N LEU A 69 -25.84 -21.27 -18.78
CA LEU A 69 -25.13 -21.70 -17.56
C LEU A 69 -25.62 -20.93 -16.34
N LYS A 70 -25.90 -19.63 -16.47
CA LYS A 70 -26.49 -18.83 -15.38
C LYS A 70 -27.86 -19.38 -14.98
N LEU A 71 -28.70 -19.75 -15.95
CA LEU A 71 -30.02 -20.31 -15.73
C LEU A 71 -29.98 -21.69 -15.07
N ILE A 72 -29.04 -22.55 -15.46
CA ILE A 72 -28.86 -23.88 -14.85
C ILE A 72 -28.33 -23.75 -13.42
N LEU A 73 -27.35 -22.88 -13.20
CA LEU A 73 -26.76 -22.66 -11.87
C LEU A 73 -27.78 -22.04 -10.91
N SER A 74 -28.64 -21.13 -11.38
CA SER A 74 -29.69 -20.51 -10.54
C SER A 74 -30.81 -21.47 -10.17
N ASN A 75 -31.09 -22.48 -11.02
CA ASN A 75 -32.11 -23.50 -10.77
C ASN A 75 -31.57 -24.78 -10.11
N SER A 76 -30.27 -24.87 -9.83
CA SER A 76 -29.70 -26.03 -9.16
C SER A 76 -30.23 -26.16 -7.73
N GLU A 77 -30.70 -27.33 -7.32
CA GLU A 77 -31.08 -27.61 -5.93
C GLU A 77 -29.87 -27.91 -5.02
N ASN A 78 -28.68 -28.09 -5.62
CA ASN A 78 -27.48 -28.46 -4.88
C ASN A 78 -26.98 -27.29 -4.01
N ARG A 79 -27.01 -27.49 -2.68
CA ARG A 79 -26.58 -26.50 -1.69
C ARG A 79 -25.14 -26.02 -1.89
N LEU A 80 -24.23 -26.89 -2.33
CA LEU A 80 -22.84 -26.52 -2.62
C LEU A 80 -22.75 -25.55 -3.80
N ILE A 81 -23.52 -25.78 -4.87
CA ILE A 81 -23.56 -24.92 -6.05
C ILE A 81 -24.11 -23.53 -5.71
N LYS A 82 -25.18 -23.46 -4.91
CA LYS A 82 -25.72 -22.19 -4.40
C LYS A 82 -24.74 -21.43 -3.49
N THR A 83 -23.84 -22.15 -2.82
CA THR A 83 -22.85 -21.56 -1.90
C THR A 83 -21.59 -21.09 -2.64
N ILE A 84 -21.13 -21.82 -3.66
CA ILE A 84 -19.95 -21.47 -4.46
C ILE A 84 -20.27 -20.37 -5.49
N PHE A 85 -21.50 -20.31 -5.99
CA PHE A 85 -21.96 -19.31 -6.97
C PHE A 85 -23.12 -18.45 -6.43
N PRO A 86 -22.91 -17.67 -5.35
CA PRO A 86 -23.90 -16.68 -4.93
C PRO A 86 -24.04 -15.62 -6.03
N ILE A 87 -25.27 -15.17 -6.28
CA ILE A 87 -25.65 -14.29 -7.41
C ILE A 87 -24.93 -12.93 -7.40
N GLU A 88 -24.22 -12.58 -6.33
CA GLU A 88 -23.30 -11.46 -6.25
C GLU A 88 -22.00 -11.90 -5.59
N SER A 89 -20.85 -11.50 -6.15
CA SER A 89 -19.50 -11.62 -5.56
C SER A 89 -18.66 -12.84 -5.97
N LEU A 90 -18.13 -12.82 -7.19
CA LEU A 90 -16.84 -13.44 -7.48
C LEU A 90 -15.75 -12.39 -7.28
N ASN A 91 -15.19 -12.32 -6.08
CA ASN A 91 -13.90 -11.67 -5.83
C ASN A 91 -12.99 -12.65 -5.06
N PHE A 92 -11.82 -12.83 -5.64
CA PHE A 92 -10.72 -13.72 -5.27
C PHE A 92 -10.44 -13.82 -3.75
N VAL A 93 -10.38 -15.05 -3.23
CA VAL A 93 -9.68 -15.35 -1.96
C VAL A 93 -8.33 -15.97 -2.32
N CYS A 94 -7.24 -15.30 -1.93
CA CYS A 94 -5.90 -15.83 -2.09
C CYS A 94 -5.60 -16.82 -0.95
N PHE A 95 -5.52 -18.12 -1.25
CA PHE A 95 -4.94 -19.09 -0.34
C PHE A 95 -3.41 -18.98 -0.40
N VAL A 96 -2.81 -18.23 0.52
CA VAL A 96 -1.36 -18.32 0.77
C VAL A 96 -1.15 -19.42 1.80
N THR A 97 -0.46 -20.49 1.41
CA THR A 97 -0.03 -21.56 2.32
C THR A 97 0.85 -21.00 3.43
N LEU A 98 0.61 -21.43 4.67
CA LEU A 98 1.29 -20.99 5.91
C LEU A 98 2.73 -21.51 6.04
N ASN A 99 3.51 -21.51 4.96
CA ASN A 99 4.94 -21.79 5.04
C ASN A 99 5.69 -20.45 5.08
N PHE A 100 6.36 -20.19 6.21
CA PHE A 100 7.18 -19.00 6.38
C PHE A 100 8.44 -19.13 5.52
N ASP A 101 8.38 -18.53 4.33
CA ASP A 101 9.52 -18.41 3.44
C ASP A 101 10.18 -17.04 3.67
N ARG A 102 11.38 -17.07 4.25
CA ARG A 102 12.13 -15.86 4.60
C ARG A 102 12.40 -14.98 3.38
N GLU A 103 12.69 -15.57 2.23
CA GLU A 103 13.00 -14.79 1.01
C GLU A 103 11.75 -14.09 0.50
N ARG A 104 10.62 -14.82 0.45
CA ARG A 104 9.32 -14.23 0.05
C ARG A 104 8.86 -13.15 1.01
N VAL A 105 9.05 -13.32 2.31
CA VAL A 105 8.68 -12.31 3.32
C VAL A 105 9.54 -11.06 3.19
N VAL A 106 10.85 -11.20 3.01
CA VAL A 106 11.75 -10.04 2.77
C VAL A 106 11.35 -9.30 1.50
N GLN A 107 11.01 -10.04 0.45
CA GLN A 107 10.57 -9.51 -0.83
C GLN A 107 9.23 -8.75 -0.68
N GLN A 108 8.25 -9.31 0.01
CA GLN A 108 6.99 -8.63 0.35
C GLN A 108 7.18 -7.35 1.18
N LEU A 109 8.10 -7.36 2.17
CA LEU A 109 8.41 -6.19 2.98
C LEU A 109 9.10 -5.07 2.19
N ARG A 110 9.95 -5.44 1.21
CA ARG A 110 10.54 -4.47 0.28
C ARG A 110 9.46 -3.90 -0.62
N TYR A 111 8.61 -4.75 -1.21
CA TYR A 111 7.61 -4.37 -2.21
C TYR A 111 6.46 -3.52 -1.67
N SER A 112 6.12 -3.72 -0.40
CA SER A 112 5.13 -2.89 0.31
C SER A 112 5.68 -1.53 0.76
N GLY A 113 6.98 -1.25 0.55
CA GLY A 113 7.63 -0.03 1.03
C GLY A 113 7.77 0.02 2.56
N MET A 114 7.60 -1.12 3.24
CA MET A 114 7.68 -1.20 4.70
C MET A 114 9.10 -0.91 5.20
N MET A 115 10.13 -1.31 4.44
CA MET A 115 11.53 -1.01 4.78
C MET A 115 11.84 0.49 4.71
N ASP A 116 11.37 1.17 3.66
CA ASP A 116 11.54 2.62 3.51
C ASP A 116 10.74 3.38 4.58
N THR A 117 9.53 2.91 4.90
CA THR A 117 8.70 3.45 5.99
C THR A 117 9.41 3.34 7.34
N ILE A 118 10.07 2.21 7.63
CA ILE A 118 10.87 2.02 8.84
C ILE A 118 12.08 2.95 8.84
N ASN A 119 12.80 3.07 7.73
CA ASN A 119 13.98 3.93 7.62
C ASN A 119 13.62 5.41 7.81
N ILE A 120 12.54 5.90 7.20
CA ILE A 120 12.05 7.28 7.40
C ILE A 120 11.66 7.51 8.86
N ARG A 121 10.98 6.55 9.50
CA ARG A 121 10.61 6.68 10.92
C ARG A 121 11.80 6.60 11.87
N LYS A 122 12.88 5.92 11.49
CA LYS A 122 14.15 5.89 12.24
C LYS A 122 14.97 7.16 12.08
N LEU A 123 14.94 7.78 10.89
CA LEU A 123 15.68 9.01 10.59
C LEU A 123 14.91 10.28 10.98
N GLY A 124 13.59 10.20 11.11
CA GLY A 124 12.73 11.32 11.50
C GLY A 124 12.37 11.31 12.99
N TYR A 125 11.55 12.29 13.38
CA TYR A 125 10.95 12.40 14.71
C TYR A 125 9.46 11.94 14.65
N PRO A 126 9.17 10.63 14.82
CA PRO A 126 7.82 10.09 14.66
C PRO A 126 6.86 10.49 15.78
N ILE A 127 7.39 10.78 16.97
CA ILE A 127 6.61 11.16 18.15
C ILE A 127 6.47 12.69 18.16
N ARG A 128 5.23 13.17 18.25
CA ARG A 128 4.90 14.60 18.32
C ARG A 128 4.05 14.86 19.56
N HIS A 129 4.41 15.88 20.33
CA HIS A 129 3.67 16.32 21.51
C HIS A 129 3.31 17.79 21.39
N ASN A 130 2.12 18.17 21.88
CA ASN A 130 1.79 19.57 22.13
C ASN A 130 2.60 20.08 23.34
N PHE A 131 3.07 21.33 23.31
CA PHE A 131 3.86 21.90 24.40
C PHE A 131 3.16 21.84 25.77
N ASN A 132 1.85 22.13 25.83
CA ASN A 132 1.10 22.08 27.10
C ASN A 132 1.03 20.65 27.67
N GLU A 133 0.70 19.68 26.82
CA GLU A 133 0.62 18.27 27.21
C GLU A 133 2.00 17.71 27.62
N PHE A 134 3.04 18.12 26.90
CA PHE A 134 4.41 17.72 27.18
C PHE A 134 4.86 18.22 28.55
N VAL A 135 4.65 19.51 28.84
CA VAL A 135 4.99 20.11 30.14
C VAL A 135 4.21 19.45 31.26
N HIS A 136 2.89 19.29 31.10
CA HIS A 136 2.05 18.64 32.12
C HIS A 136 2.50 17.21 32.43
N ARG A 137 2.93 16.45 31.42
CA ARG A 137 3.36 15.06 31.57
C ARG A 137 4.78 14.90 32.11
N TYR A 138 5.70 15.75 31.67
CA TYR A 138 7.14 15.54 31.88
C TYR A 138 7.79 16.57 32.82
N ALA A 139 7.06 17.58 33.31
CA ALA A 139 7.60 18.54 34.28
C ALA A 139 8.10 17.86 35.56
N ALA A 140 7.47 16.78 36.00
CA ALA A 140 7.89 16.01 37.19
C ALA A 140 9.28 15.38 37.05
N ILE A 141 9.74 15.11 35.82
CA ILE A 141 11.07 14.55 35.56
C ILE A 141 12.16 15.61 35.83
N ALA A 142 11.84 16.89 35.61
CA ALA A 142 12.71 18.01 35.93
C ALA A 142 12.24 18.69 37.22
N SER A 143 12.58 18.11 38.38
CA SER A 143 12.14 18.53 39.72
C SER A 143 12.34 20.04 40.03
N SER A 144 13.32 20.69 39.40
CA SER A 144 13.54 22.14 39.49
C SER A 144 12.52 22.95 38.68
N ILE A 145 12.10 22.45 37.51
CA ILE A 145 11.11 23.08 36.64
C ILE A 145 9.71 22.88 37.18
N GLU A 146 9.40 21.70 37.73
CA GLU A 146 8.09 21.40 38.34
C GLU A 146 7.69 22.42 39.41
N LYS A 147 8.64 22.76 40.30
CA LYS A 147 8.43 23.73 41.39
C LYS A 147 8.21 25.15 40.87
N MET A 148 8.86 25.54 39.76
CA MET A 148 8.66 26.84 39.13
C MET A 148 7.30 26.94 38.44
N HIS A 149 6.91 25.89 37.71
CA HIS A 149 5.65 25.83 36.97
C HIS A 149 4.43 25.86 37.92
N LYS A 150 4.41 25.03 38.97
CA LYS A 150 3.33 25.05 39.98
C LYS A 150 3.20 26.39 40.70
N ARG A 151 4.31 27.11 40.92
CA ARG A 151 4.32 28.45 41.54
C ARG A 151 3.83 29.54 40.60
N SER A 152 4.11 29.45 39.29
CA SER A 152 3.61 30.42 38.30
C SER A 152 2.11 30.26 38.06
N GLU A 153 1.63 29.02 37.99
CA GLU A 153 0.20 28.72 37.84
C GLU A 153 -0.61 29.18 39.05
N ALA A 154 -0.11 28.94 40.26
CA ALA A 154 -0.74 29.43 41.49
C ALA A 154 -0.83 30.97 41.59
N ARG A 155 -0.01 31.71 40.82
CA ARG A 155 -0.02 33.18 40.73
C ARG A 155 -0.84 33.71 39.55
N GLY A 156 -1.48 32.84 38.76
CA GLY A 156 -2.23 33.24 37.57
C GLY A 156 -1.37 33.69 36.39
N ASN A 157 -0.05 33.50 36.44
CA ASN A 157 0.85 33.83 35.34
C ASN A 157 0.98 32.64 34.38
N GLN A 158 0.47 32.82 33.16
CA GLN A 158 0.66 31.86 32.06
C GLN A 158 2.13 31.92 31.62
N SER A 159 2.94 30.96 32.06
CA SER A 159 4.33 30.84 31.59
C SER A 159 4.33 30.22 30.19
N ASP A 160 5.23 30.68 29.31
CA ASP A 160 5.33 30.17 27.93
C ASP A 160 5.61 28.64 27.93
N PRO A 161 4.65 27.80 27.50
CA PRO A 161 4.79 26.35 27.51
C PRO A 161 5.95 25.87 26.63
N ARG A 162 6.26 26.62 25.57
CA ARG A 162 7.37 26.33 24.66
C ARG A 162 8.70 26.45 25.37
N ALA A 163 8.91 27.56 26.08
CA ALA A 163 10.13 27.81 26.84
C ALA A 163 10.34 26.75 27.94
N ILE A 164 9.27 26.33 28.62
CA ILE A 164 9.33 25.28 29.63
C ILE A 164 9.68 23.93 29.00
N ALA A 165 9.00 23.55 27.90
CA ALA A 165 9.28 22.31 27.19
C ALA A 165 10.74 22.25 26.68
N ALA A 166 11.24 23.35 26.13
CA ALA A 166 12.63 23.46 25.68
C ALA A 166 13.61 23.19 26.83
N LYS A 167 13.36 23.80 27.99
CA LYS A 167 14.21 23.66 29.17
C LYS A 167 14.15 22.25 29.78
N ILE A 168 13.00 21.58 29.72
CA ILE A 168 12.88 20.16 30.10
C ILE A 168 13.74 19.30 29.17
N CYS A 169 13.65 19.53 27.85
CA CYS A 169 14.44 18.78 26.88
C CYS A 169 15.95 19.03 27.04
N GLU A 170 16.40 20.26 27.29
CA GLU A 170 17.83 20.57 27.51
C GLU A 170 18.41 19.86 28.76
N ILE A 171 17.59 19.62 29.78
CA ILE A 171 18.03 18.94 31.01
C ILE A 171 18.07 17.43 30.83
N VAL A 172 17.13 16.85 30.09
CA VAL A 172 16.88 15.40 30.06
C VAL A 172 17.38 14.73 28.78
N LEU A 173 17.42 15.45 27.65
CA LEU A 173 17.69 14.93 26.32
C LEU A 173 18.91 15.61 25.68
N THR A 174 19.50 14.96 24.69
CA THR A 174 20.58 15.55 23.89
C THR A 174 20.03 16.17 22.61
N GLY A 175 20.76 17.13 22.02
CA GLY A 175 20.28 17.90 20.86
C GLY A 175 19.97 17.11 19.58
N GLN A 176 20.33 15.82 19.51
CA GLN A 176 19.94 14.94 18.40
C GLN A 176 18.61 14.21 18.67
N ASP A 177 18.21 14.06 19.93
CA ASP A 177 17.05 13.26 20.36
C ASP A 177 15.71 14.01 20.17
N TYR A 178 15.75 15.32 20.00
CA TYR A 178 14.53 16.13 19.87
C TYR A 178 14.70 17.31 18.89
N GLN A 179 13.57 17.77 18.35
CA GLN A 179 13.50 19.00 17.56
C GLN A 179 12.28 19.81 18.00
N ILE A 180 12.47 21.12 18.22
CA ILE A 180 11.39 22.02 18.62
C ILE A 180 10.69 22.57 17.37
N GLY A 181 9.40 22.24 17.23
CA GLY A 181 8.54 22.74 16.16
C GLY A 181 8.19 24.23 16.29
N ARG A 182 7.51 24.78 15.29
CA ARG A 182 6.91 26.13 15.39
C ARG A 182 5.72 26.12 16.33
#